data_AF-A0A5Q0GQP6-F1
#
_entry.id   AF-A0A5Q0GQP6-F1
#
_cell.length_a   1.000
_cell.length_b   1.000
_cell.length_c   1.000
_cell.angle_alpha   90.00
_cell.angle_beta   90.00
_cell.angle_gamma   90.00
#
_symmetry.space_group_name_H-M   'P 1'
#
loop_
_entity.id
_entity.type
_entity.pdbx_description
1 polymer ?
#
loop_
_entity_poly.entity_id
_entity_poly.type
_entity_poly.pdbx_seq_one_letter_code
_entity_poly.pdbx_strand_id
1 'polypeptide(L)'
;MSVRQHRWTSRTGVDGYPRVEAIHPLSGRQRLPVNVAEIVYVNAMAPAAPARVRYDTRVNELRLLANYLGVAPGRPVRLRQDEFRSSSPHVRRFVSESFGLGMLTAAVQAAYEWTAGTGALSGFHALPMTLAASFAKRGVRPDLLFQAPELLLAGEARGRSGRPPRSTRLPRERLDRLLPWAHVHRHPLVMTWAYLDGTGVTVDLFAPADGVEWLRGAVGAPEEAEHPASALRLPPAEQVALREVADRVPAPDPVPDPGPEPEAHRPHPDRLSPLSLFEVGTSALRAVEEQLAETAPVAPVRLAGRTARGRWVPVDPVTGARGSVLLALLDEPLPADEASATAHRWRSRHRAGDDRFAAGDLAVTAHGRTVVALAPAHDGQPWELLAD
;
A
#
# COMPACT_ATOMS: atom_id res chain seq x y z
N MET A 1 6.36 3.59 -12.19
CA MET A 1 4.95 3.13 -12.08
C MET A 1 4.07 4.23 -12.66
N SER A 2 2.91 3.90 -13.20
CA SER A 2 2.02 4.90 -13.80
C SER A 2 0.66 4.95 -13.13
N VAL A 3 0.03 6.13 -13.14
CA VAL A 3 -1.34 6.36 -12.66
C VAL A 3 -2.23 6.89 -13.78
N ARG A 4 -3.47 6.42 -13.83
CA ARG A 4 -4.58 6.96 -14.64
C ARG A 4 -5.65 7.47 -13.70
N GLN A 5 -6.11 8.69 -13.91
CA GLN A 5 -7.09 9.30 -13.01
C GLN A 5 -8.49 9.24 -13.60
N HIS A 6 -9.43 8.90 -12.75
CA HIS A 6 -10.85 8.78 -13.06
C HIS A 6 -11.65 9.58 -12.03
N ARG A 7 -12.65 10.32 -12.50
CA ARG A 7 -13.64 10.97 -11.66
C ARG A 7 -14.97 10.26 -11.78
N TRP A 8 -15.66 10.07 -10.67
CA TRP A 8 -17.01 9.55 -10.67
C TRP A 8 -18.01 10.61 -10.22
N THR A 9 -19.18 10.66 -10.87
CA THR A 9 -20.34 11.41 -10.40
C THR A 9 -21.30 10.46 -9.69
N SER A 10 -22.05 10.96 -8.72
CA SER A 10 -23.11 10.18 -8.06
C SER A 10 -24.47 10.82 -8.24
N ARG A 11 -25.49 9.97 -8.12
CA ARG A 11 -26.88 10.35 -7.97
C ARG A 11 -27.46 9.64 -6.77
N THR A 12 -28.45 10.24 -6.13
CA THR A 12 -29.20 9.60 -5.04
C THR A 12 -30.05 8.47 -5.61
N GLY A 13 -29.87 7.25 -5.08
CA GLY A 13 -30.66 6.07 -5.42
C GLY A 13 -32.05 6.11 -4.79
N VAL A 14 -32.91 5.18 -5.20
CA VAL A 14 -34.28 5.02 -4.66
C VAL A 14 -34.25 4.67 -3.16
N ASP A 15 -33.19 4.04 -2.70
CA ASP A 15 -32.90 3.70 -1.31
C ASP A 15 -32.35 4.88 -0.49
N GLY A 16 -32.24 6.08 -1.08
CA GLY A 16 -31.72 7.28 -0.44
C GLY A 16 -30.19 7.36 -0.38
N TYR A 17 -29.47 6.34 -0.89
CA TYR A 17 -28.01 6.29 -0.85
C TYR A 17 -27.37 6.70 -2.18
N PRO A 18 -26.17 7.30 -2.17
CA PRO A 18 -25.48 7.65 -3.40
C PRO A 18 -25.07 6.40 -4.19
N ARG A 19 -25.23 6.49 -5.51
CA ARG A 19 -24.80 5.48 -6.49
C ARG A 19 -24.03 6.15 -7.61
N VAL A 20 -23.05 5.47 -8.17
CA VAL A 20 -22.25 5.97 -9.29
C VAL A 20 -23.16 6.13 -10.50
N GLU A 21 -23.17 7.34 -11.04
CA GLU A 21 -23.86 7.68 -12.28
C GLU A 21 -22.93 7.48 -13.48
N ALA A 22 -21.75 8.09 -13.45
CA ALA A 22 -20.75 8.00 -14.51
C ALA A 22 -19.32 7.98 -13.96
N ILE A 23 -18.38 7.48 -14.78
CA ILE A 23 -16.94 7.50 -14.51
C ILE A 23 -16.24 8.09 -15.74
N HIS A 24 -15.51 9.19 -15.55
CA HIS A 24 -14.84 9.94 -16.59
C HIS A 24 -13.32 9.90 -16.38
N PRO A 25 -12.51 9.52 -17.39
CA PRO A 25 -11.07 9.71 -17.31
C PRO A 25 -10.72 11.20 -17.31
N LEU A 26 -9.78 11.63 -16.47
CA LEU A 26 -9.35 13.03 -16.39
C LEU A 26 -8.10 13.34 -17.21
N SER A 27 -7.11 12.46 -17.15
CA SER A 27 -5.78 12.73 -17.69
C SER A 27 -5.21 11.48 -18.37
N GLY A 28 -4.29 11.72 -19.30
CA GLY A 28 -3.42 10.69 -19.83
C GLY A 28 -2.54 10.10 -18.72
N ARG A 29 -1.95 8.94 -19.01
CA ARG A 29 -1.07 8.21 -18.10
C ARG A 29 0.02 9.14 -17.53
N GLN A 30 0.12 9.21 -16.20
CA GLN A 30 1.12 9.98 -15.47
C GLN A 30 2.08 9.05 -14.74
N ARG A 31 3.29 9.50 -14.43
CA ARG A 31 4.24 8.79 -13.57
C ARG A 31 3.86 9.00 -12.11
N LEU A 32 3.60 7.90 -11.40
CA LEU A 32 3.40 7.91 -9.95
C LEU A 32 4.77 7.72 -9.26
N PRO A 33 5.24 8.68 -8.43
CA PRO A 33 6.46 8.51 -7.65
C PRO A 33 6.19 7.50 -6.54
N VAL A 34 6.70 6.28 -6.70
CA VAL A 34 6.53 5.22 -5.70
C VAL A 34 7.89 4.73 -5.24
N ASN A 35 8.08 4.75 -3.93
CA ASN A 35 9.18 4.04 -3.28
C ASN A 35 8.72 2.63 -2.93
N VAL A 36 9.37 1.58 -3.46
CA VAL A 36 8.98 0.19 -3.16
C VAL A 36 9.08 -0.13 -1.68
N ALA A 37 10.05 0.47 -0.97
CA ALA A 37 10.16 0.31 0.47
C ALA A 37 8.93 0.85 1.22
N GLU A 38 8.23 1.85 0.66
CA GLU A 38 6.98 2.37 1.22
C GLU A 38 5.83 1.36 1.12
N ILE A 39 5.72 0.66 -0.01
CA ILE A 39 4.75 -0.42 -0.21
C ILE A 39 4.97 -1.51 0.83
N VAL A 40 6.24 -1.89 1.02
CA VAL A 40 6.65 -2.91 1.98
C VAL A 40 6.39 -2.43 3.41
N TYR A 41 6.66 -1.16 3.72
CA TYR A 41 6.39 -0.54 5.02
C TYR A 41 4.89 -0.57 5.39
N VAL A 42 4.00 -0.15 4.48
CA VAL A 42 2.55 -0.17 4.73
C VAL A 42 2.07 -1.56 5.13
N ASN A 43 2.64 -2.61 4.52
CA ASN A 43 2.34 -4.00 4.87
C ASN A 43 2.96 -4.41 6.20
N ALA A 44 4.19 -3.98 6.49
CA ALA A 44 4.86 -4.27 7.77
C ALA A 44 4.07 -3.74 8.97
N MET A 45 3.47 -2.56 8.80
CA MET A 45 2.75 -1.84 9.85
C MET A 45 1.24 -2.10 9.84
N ALA A 46 0.72 -2.85 8.86
CA ALA A 46 -0.68 -3.24 8.83
C ALA A 46 -0.99 -4.03 10.12
N PRO A 47 -1.89 -3.53 11.00
CA PRO A 47 -2.01 -4.14 12.32
C PRO A 47 -2.55 -5.57 12.19
N ALA A 48 -2.10 -6.46 13.08
CA ALA A 48 -2.53 -7.86 13.03
C ALA A 48 -3.96 -8.01 13.58
N ALA A 49 -4.58 -9.14 13.24
CA ALA A 49 -5.64 -9.77 14.02
C ALA A 49 -5.28 -9.77 15.53
N PRO A 50 -6.19 -10.01 16.49
CA PRO A 50 -5.97 -9.73 17.93
C PRO A 50 -4.75 -10.39 18.62
N ALA A 51 -3.98 -11.21 17.91
CA ALA A 51 -2.71 -11.75 18.35
C ALA A 51 -1.57 -10.72 18.32
N ARG A 52 -0.60 -10.89 19.22
CA ARG A 52 0.64 -10.11 19.26
C ARG A 52 1.43 -10.24 17.96
N VAL A 53 1.88 -9.11 17.42
CA VAL A 53 2.72 -9.06 16.22
C VAL A 53 4.13 -9.56 16.57
N ARG A 54 4.65 -10.52 15.79
CA ARG A 54 6.02 -11.02 15.94
C ARG A 54 6.89 -10.56 14.78
N TYR A 55 8.12 -10.17 15.09
CA TYR A 55 9.10 -9.69 14.12
C TYR A 55 9.31 -10.67 12.95
N ASP A 56 9.56 -11.95 13.25
CA ASP A 56 9.81 -12.95 12.20
C ASP A 56 8.60 -13.19 11.29
N THR A 57 7.37 -13.09 11.82
CA THR A 57 6.16 -13.18 11.01
C THR A 57 6.11 -12.04 9.98
N ARG A 58 6.36 -10.80 10.42
CA ARG A 58 6.37 -9.66 9.50
C ARG A 58 7.48 -9.74 8.50
N VAL A 59 8.69 -10.07 8.93
CA VAL A 59 9.80 -10.27 8.01
C VAL A 59 9.47 -11.31 6.93
N ASN A 60 8.84 -12.43 7.28
CA ASN A 60 8.44 -13.44 6.29
C ASN A 60 7.37 -12.93 5.30
N GLU A 61 6.39 -12.16 5.77
CA GLU A 61 5.40 -11.50 4.90
C GLU A 61 6.06 -10.52 3.93
N LEU A 62 7.00 -9.70 4.41
CA LEU A 62 7.74 -8.74 3.58
C LEU A 62 8.61 -9.45 2.54
N ARG A 63 9.29 -10.53 2.94
CA ARG A 63 10.06 -11.38 2.01
C ARG A 63 9.16 -11.96 0.92
N LEU A 64 7.99 -12.48 1.30
CA LEU A 64 7.05 -13.05 0.35
C LEU A 64 6.62 -12.00 -0.68
N LEU A 65 6.26 -10.80 -0.22
CA LEU A 65 5.91 -9.69 -1.11
C LEU A 65 7.07 -9.32 -2.04
N ALA A 66 8.26 -9.06 -1.48
CA ALA A 66 9.45 -8.67 -2.22
C ALA A 66 9.87 -9.72 -3.26
N ASN A 67 9.70 -11.01 -2.98
CA ASN A 67 10.12 -12.09 -3.87
C ASN A 67 9.37 -12.12 -5.20
N TYR A 68 8.14 -11.59 -5.25
CA TYR A 68 7.38 -11.50 -6.51
C TYR A 68 7.56 -10.18 -7.25
N LEU A 69 8.25 -9.21 -6.64
CA LEU A 69 8.54 -7.92 -7.26
C LEU A 69 9.92 -7.97 -7.93
N GLY A 70 9.92 -7.83 -9.25
CA GLY A 70 11.14 -7.59 -10.02
C GLY A 70 11.50 -6.12 -9.93
N VAL A 71 12.49 -5.79 -9.11
CA VAL A 71 13.05 -4.44 -8.97
C VAL A 71 14.45 -4.46 -9.59
N ALA A 72 14.66 -3.62 -10.60
CA ALA A 72 15.97 -3.43 -11.21
C ALA A 72 16.24 -1.92 -11.35
N PRO A 73 17.49 -1.47 -11.20
CA PRO A 73 17.85 -0.06 -11.29
C PRO A 73 17.38 0.57 -12.60
N GLY A 74 16.81 1.77 -12.50
CA GLY A 74 16.28 2.51 -13.64
C GLY A 74 15.11 1.83 -14.39
N ARG A 75 14.63 0.65 -13.95
CA ARG A 75 13.52 -0.06 -14.60
C ARG A 75 12.24 0.04 -13.79
N PRO A 76 11.06 0.03 -14.44
CA PRO A 76 9.79 -0.10 -13.75
C PRO A 76 9.76 -1.38 -12.91
N VAL A 77 9.22 -1.26 -11.69
CA VAL A 77 8.85 -2.42 -10.88
C VAL A 77 7.86 -3.27 -11.67
N ARG A 78 8.13 -4.57 -11.74
CA ARG A 78 7.34 -5.53 -12.52
C ARG A 78 7.01 -6.77 -11.69
N LEU A 79 5.98 -7.49 -12.09
CA LEU A 79 5.67 -8.80 -11.54
C LEU A 79 6.65 -9.85 -12.08
N ARG A 80 7.14 -10.71 -11.21
CA ARG A 80 7.81 -11.94 -11.60
C ARG A 80 6.75 -12.98 -11.98
N GLN A 81 6.33 -12.89 -13.23
CA GLN A 81 5.05 -13.44 -13.68
C GLN A 81 5.01 -14.97 -13.63
N ASP A 82 6.11 -15.63 -13.96
CA ASP A 82 6.16 -17.10 -13.98
C ASP A 82 6.12 -17.67 -12.57
N GLU A 83 6.93 -17.12 -11.67
CA GLU A 83 6.94 -17.50 -10.26
C GLU A 83 5.59 -17.20 -9.60
N PHE A 84 5.00 -16.04 -9.91
CA PHE A 84 3.70 -15.68 -9.40
C PHE A 84 2.62 -16.67 -9.89
N ARG A 85 2.62 -17.04 -11.17
CA ARG A 85 1.67 -18.02 -11.73
C ARG A 85 1.84 -19.41 -11.12
N SER A 86 3.08 -19.85 -10.87
CA SER A 86 3.35 -21.14 -10.23
C SER A 86 3.04 -21.18 -8.74
N SER A 87 2.85 -20.01 -8.10
CA SER A 87 2.50 -19.93 -6.68
C SER A 87 1.03 -20.30 -6.39
N SER A 88 0.73 -20.62 -5.13
CA SER A 88 -0.63 -20.97 -4.72
C SER A 88 -1.59 -19.78 -4.84
N PRO A 89 -2.91 -20.02 -5.02
CA PRO A 89 -3.90 -18.96 -5.08
C PRO A 89 -3.87 -18.00 -3.88
N HIS A 90 -3.62 -18.52 -2.67
CA HIS A 90 -3.53 -17.72 -1.46
C HIS A 90 -2.33 -16.77 -1.45
N VAL A 91 -1.16 -17.23 -1.92
CA VAL A 91 0.03 -16.38 -2.06
C VAL A 91 -0.19 -15.29 -3.11
N ARG A 92 -0.74 -15.65 -4.27
CA ARG A 92 -1.08 -14.67 -5.32
C ARG A 92 -2.02 -13.58 -4.82
N ARG A 93 -3.03 -13.99 -4.05
CA ARG A 93 -4.00 -13.08 -3.44
C ARG A 93 -3.33 -12.15 -2.45
N PHE A 94 -2.57 -12.69 -1.50
CA PHE A 94 -1.80 -11.92 -0.52
C PHE A 94 -0.93 -10.86 -1.21
N VAL A 95 -0.08 -11.27 -2.16
CA VAL A 95 0.82 -10.37 -2.88
C VAL A 95 0.06 -9.27 -3.61
N SER A 96 -1.05 -9.62 -4.29
CA SER A 96 -1.86 -8.63 -5.02
C SER A 96 -2.53 -7.65 -4.06
N GLU A 97 -3.18 -8.12 -3.00
CA GLU A 97 -3.86 -7.28 -2.01
C GLU A 97 -2.86 -6.35 -1.29
N SER A 98 -1.75 -6.91 -0.79
CA SER A 98 -0.65 -6.15 -0.19
C SER A 98 -0.07 -5.08 -1.10
N PHE A 99 0.15 -5.42 -2.37
CA PHE A 99 0.62 -4.47 -3.37
C PHE A 99 -0.42 -3.37 -3.63
N GLY A 100 -1.70 -3.74 -3.74
CA GLY A 100 -2.80 -2.80 -3.92
C GLY A 100 -2.88 -1.78 -2.79
N LEU A 101 -2.73 -2.21 -1.54
CA LEU A 101 -2.71 -1.31 -0.37
C LEU A 101 -1.56 -0.31 -0.46
N GLY A 102 -0.34 -0.76 -0.79
CA GLY A 102 0.79 0.15 -0.96
C GLY A 102 0.60 1.12 -2.14
N MET A 103 -0.06 0.71 -3.23
CA MET A 103 -0.40 1.60 -4.34
C MET A 103 -1.45 2.64 -3.96
N LEU A 104 -2.45 2.26 -3.15
CA LEU A 104 -3.41 3.21 -2.60
C LEU A 104 -2.69 4.26 -1.76
N THR A 105 -1.83 3.84 -0.83
CA THR A 105 -1.06 4.78 0.00
C THR A 105 -0.20 5.69 -0.86
N ALA A 106 0.55 5.16 -1.83
CA ALA A 106 1.39 5.99 -2.70
C ALA A 106 0.58 6.95 -3.58
N ALA A 107 -0.58 6.52 -4.09
CA ALA A 107 -1.48 7.39 -4.82
C ALA A 107 -2.01 8.51 -3.91
N VAL A 108 -2.37 8.20 -2.66
CA VAL A 108 -2.85 9.20 -1.70
C VAL A 108 -1.73 10.18 -1.31
N GLN A 109 -0.52 9.69 -1.07
CA GLN A 109 0.65 10.54 -0.80
C GLN A 109 0.90 11.53 -1.95
N ALA A 110 0.89 11.04 -3.20
CA ALA A 110 1.13 11.88 -4.37
C ALA A 110 -0.02 12.84 -4.69
N ALA A 111 -1.25 12.47 -4.34
CA ALA A 111 -2.45 13.19 -4.72
C ALA A 111 -2.94 14.18 -3.66
N TYR A 112 -2.62 13.94 -2.39
CA TYR A 112 -3.12 14.69 -1.24
C TYR A 112 -2.00 15.23 -0.34
N GLU A 113 -0.73 15.09 -0.74
CA GLU A 113 0.45 15.45 0.06
C GLU A 113 0.43 14.83 1.48
N TRP A 114 -0.33 13.74 1.63
CA TRP A 114 -0.42 13.00 2.87
C TRP A 114 0.93 12.30 3.10
N THR A 115 1.43 12.31 4.33
CA THR A 115 2.60 11.53 4.71
C THR A 115 2.33 10.89 6.08
N ALA A 116 3.03 9.80 6.40
CA ALA A 116 2.94 9.22 7.75
C ALA A 116 3.50 10.15 8.85
N GLY A 117 4.20 11.23 8.48
CA GLY A 117 4.64 12.29 9.38
C GLY A 117 3.58 13.36 9.65
N THR A 118 2.69 13.60 8.69
CA THR A 118 1.61 14.60 8.76
C THR A 118 0.24 13.98 9.07
N GLY A 119 0.18 12.65 9.18
CA GLY A 119 -1.05 11.91 9.27
C GLY A 119 -0.89 10.48 9.79
N ALA A 120 -1.98 9.90 10.27
CA ALA A 120 -2.04 8.50 10.69
C ALA A 120 -2.75 7.66 9.63
N LEU A 121 -2.32 6.40 9.50
CA LEU A 121 -2.93 5.43 8.60
C LEU A 121 -3.50 4.29 9.43
N SER A 122 -4.82 4.11 9.37
CA SER A 122 -5.50 3.03 10.08
C SER A 122 -6.07 2.02 9.10
N GLY A 123 -5.76 0.74 9.27
CA GLY A 123 -6.45 -0.34 8.58
C GLY A 123 -7.78 -0.63 9.26
N PHE A 124 -8.90 -0.60 8.54
CA PHE A 124 -10.22 -0.85 9.12
C PHE A 124 -10.37 -2.26 9.71
N HIS A 125 -9.64 -3.24 9.17
CA HIS A 125 -9.58 -4.62 9.69
C HIS A 125 -8.83 -4.75 11.01
N ALA A 126 -8.13 -3.69 11.40
CA ALA A 126 -7.15 -3.65 12.46
C ALA A 126 -7.54 -2.66 13.57
N LEU A 127 -8.71 -2.03 13.44
CA LEU A 127 -9.24 -1.13 14.45
C LEU A 127 -9.58 -1.91 15.73
N PRO A 128 -9.38 -1.31 16.92
CA PRO A 128 -9.90 -1.86 18.16
C PRO A 128 -11.38 -2.22 18.02
N MET A 129 -11.84 -3.32 18.61
CA MET A 129 -13.23 -3.82 18.44
C MET A 129 -14.29 -2.75 18.74
N THR A 130 -14.04 -1.93 19.77
CA THR A 130 -14.91 -0.81 20.16
C THR A 130 -15.07 0.23 19.05
N LEU A 131 -14.00 0.49 18.30
CA LEU A 131 -14.00 1.40 17.16
C LEU A 131 -14.52 0.72 15.89
N ALA A 132 -14.18 -0.55 15.69
CA ALA A 132 -14.64 -1.35 14.56
C ALA A 132 -16.18 -1.48 14.54
N ALA A 133 -16.80 -1.64 15.71
CA ALA A 133 -18.25 -1.65 15.87
C ALA A 133 -18.90 -0.32 15.44
N SER A 134 -18.22 0.80 15.70
CA SER A 134 -18.68 2.13 15.27
C SER A 134 -18.69 2.28 13.74
N PHE A 135 -17.84 1.54 13.02
CA PHE A 135 -17.78 1.55 11.55
C PHE A 135 -18.55 0.40 10.87
N ALA A 136 -19.36 -0.35 11.62
CA ALA A 136 -20.14 -1.48 11.09
C ALA A 136 -21.49 -1.07 10.46
N LYS A 137 -21.86 0.22 10.52
CA LYS A 137 -23.20 0.70 10.18
C LYS A 137 -23.40 0.79 8.65
N ARG A 138 -23.64 -0.37 8.02
CA ARG A 138 -24.19 -0.58 6.67
C ARG A 138 -23.25 -0.27 5.49
N GLY A 139 -23.25 -1.17 4.50
CA GLY A 139 -22.41 -1.09 3.31
C GLY A 139 -21.08 -1.82 3.48
N VAL A 140 -20.28 -1.86 2.42
CA VAL A 140 -18.95 -2.47 2.50
C VAL A 140 -17.98 -1.45 3.09
N ARG A 141 -17.30 -1.84 4.16
CA ARG A 141 -16.25 -1.04 4.78
C ARG A 141 -15.00 -0.97 3.86
N PRO A 142 -14.43 0.22 3.63
CA PRO A 142 -13.15 0.38 2.93
C PRO A 142 -11.98 -0.28 3.68
N ASP A 143 -10.83 -0.39 3.01
CA ASP A 143 -9.66 -1.07 3.58
C ASP A 143 -8.88 -0.18 4.56
N LEU A 144 -8.69 1.10 4.20
CA LEU A 144 -7.85 2.07 4.92
C LEU A 144 -8.62 3.35 5.26
N LEU A 145 -8.22 3.98 6.36
CA LEU A 145 -8.59 5.34 6.74
C LEU A 145 -7.31 6.18 6.84
N PHE A 146 -7.18 7.14 5.94
CA PHE A 146 -6.14 8.16 5.96
C PHE A 146 -6.60 9.32 6.83
N GLN A 147 -5.78 9.68 7.81
CA GLN A 147 -6.08 10.72 8.78
C GLN A 147 -5.01 11.80 8.66
N ALA A 148 -5.40 13.07 8.58
CA ALA A 148 -4.56 14.24 8.77
C ALA A 148 -5.41 15.30 9.51
N PRO A 149 -4.83 16.41 10.03
CA PRO A 149 -5.55 17.40 10.82
C PRO A 149 -6.87 17.89 10.20
N GLU A 150 -6.93 17.97 8.86
CA GLU A 150 -8.11 18.41 8.11
C GLU A 150 -8.70 17.31 7.20
N LEU A 151 -8.10 16.11 7.20
CA LEU A 151 -8.40 15.02 6.25
C LEU A 151 -8.84 13.76 7.00
N LEU A 152 -10.08 13.33 6.77
CA LEU A 152 -10.49 11.94 6.99
C LEU A 152 -10.88 11.36 5.64
N LEU A 153 -10.04 10.51 5.08
CA LEU A 153 -10.24 9.96 3.75
C LEU A 153 -10.31 8.44 3.83
N ALA A 154 -11.45 7.90 3.43
CA ALA A 154 -11.61 6.48 3.30
C ALA A 154 -10.99 6.00 1.99
N GLY A 155 -10.20 4.94 2.06
CA GLY A 155 -9.44 4.39 0.95
C GLY A 155 -9.74 2.92 0.72
N GLU A 156 -10.12 2.59 -0.51
CA GLU A 156 -10.30 1.22 -0.97
C GLU A 156 -9.15 0.84 -1.92
N ALA A 157 -8.53 -0.31 -1.68
CA ALA A 157 -7.45 -0.84 -2.49
C ALA A 157 -7.85 -2.14 -3.18
N ARG A 158 -7.56 -2.25 -4.48
CA ARG A 158 -7.62 -3.54 -5.18
C ARG A 158 -6.36 -3.76 -5.97
N GLY A 159 -5.63 -4.83 -5.65
CA GLY A 159 -4.57 -5.33 -6.50
C GLY A 159 -5.07 -6.42 -7.43
N ARG A 160 -4.57 -6.39 -8.66
CA ARG A 160 -4.85 -7.35 -9.72
C ARG A 160 -3.54 -7.72 -10.40
N SER A 161 -3.41 -9.00 -10.75
CA SER A 161 -2.37 -9.43 -11.69
C SER A 161 -2.88 -9.28 -13.11
N GLY A 162 -2.04 -8.76 -14.01
CA GLY A 162 -2.40 -8.53 -15.41
C GLY A 162 -2.69 -7.08 -15.75
N ARG A 163 -3.14 -6.86 -16.99
CA ARG A 163 -3.29 -5.51 -17.56
C ARG A 163 -4.60 -4.83 -17.13
N PRO A 164 -4.61 -3.48 -17.08
CA PRO A 164 -5.83 -2.75 -16.87
C PRO A 164 -6.89 -3.08 -17.95
N PRO A 165 -8.15 -3.37 -17.56
CA PRO A 165 -9.25 -3.52 -18.48
C PRO A 165 -9.60 -2.15 -19.10
N ARG A 166 -10.25 -2.18 -20.26
CA ARG A 166 -10.83 -0.99 -20.90
C ARG A 166 -12.17 -0.58 -20.29
N SER A 167 -12.85 -1.51 -19.62
CA SER A 167 -14.17 -1.29 -19.02
C SER A 167 -14.06 -0.84 -17.56
N THR A 168 -14.92 0.10 -17.16
CA THR A 168 -15.06 0.59 -15.78
C THR A 168 -16.20 -0.08 -15.01
N ARG A 169 -16.75 -1.19 -15.53
CA ARG A 169 -17.87 -1.93 -14.89
C ARG A 169 -17.55 -2.38 -13.46
N LEU A 170 -16.44 -3.10 -13.27
CA LEU A 170 -16.07 -3.61 -11.95
C LEU A 170 -15.67 -2.51 -10.95
N PRO A 171 -14.93 -1.44 -11.33
CA PRO A 171 -14.78 -0.26 -10.48
C PRO A 171 -16.11 0.34 -10.05
N ARG A 172 -17.05 0.50 -10.99
CA ARG A 172 -18.38 1.02 -10.72
C ARG A 172 -19.13 0.17 -9.70
N GLU A 173 -19.22 -1.14 -9.94
CA GLU A 173 -19.87 -2.09 -9.01
C GLU A 173 -19.22 -2.11 -7.63
N ARG A 174 -17.92 -1.84 -7.53
CA ARG A 174 -17.24 -1.72 -6.24
C ARG A 174 -17.58 -0.40 -5.55
N LEU A 175 -17.51 0.73 -6.25
CA LEU A 175 -17.89 2.04 -5.72
C LEU A 175 -19.34 2.03 -5.22
N ASP A 176 -20.29 1.47 -5.99
CA ASP A 176 -21.70 1.36 -5.58
C ASP A 176 -21.89 0.61 -4.25
N ARG A 177 -20.98 -0.32 -3.89
CA ARG A 177 -21.01 -1.03 -2.61
C ARG A 177 -20.39 -0.25 -1.44
N LEU A 178 -19.48 0.67 -1.74
CA LEU A 178 -18.75 1.49 -0.76
C LEU A 178 -19.46 2.81 -0.45
N LEU A 179 -20.13 3.40 -1.45
CA LEU A 179 -20.79 4.70 -1.34
C LEU A 179 -21.83 4.78 -0.19
N PRO A 180 -22.66 3.75 0.09
CA PRO A 180 -23.54 3.79 1.25
C PRO A 180 -22.79 3.96 2.57
N TRP A 181 -21.68 3.24 2.75
CA TRP A 181 -20.84 3.35 3.95
C TRP A 181 -20.22 4.74 4.06
N ALA A 182 -19.62 5.23 2.97
CA ALA A 182 -18.99 6.54 2.91
C ALA A 182 -19.98 7.68 3.23
N HIS A 183 -21.22 7.55 2.74
CA HIS A 183 -22.30 8.48 3.00
C HIS A 183 -22.73 8.49 4.47
N VAL A 184 -22.96 7.32 5.07
CA VAL A 184 -23.37 7.20 6.48
C VAL A 184 -22.31 7.79 7.41
N HIS A 185 -21.04 7.52 7.13
CA HIS A 185 -19.93 7.97 7.98
C HIS A 185 -19.36 9.34 7.59
N ARG A 186 -19.92 9.99 6.57
CA ARG A 186 -19.47 11.31 6.06
C ARG A 186 -17.96 11.36 5.79
N HIS A 187 -17.45 10.28 5.20
CA HIS A 187 -16.04 10.19 4.82
C HIS A 187 -15.92 10.26 3.29
N PRO A 188 -15.20 11.25 2.74
CA PRO A 188 -14.75 11.20 1.36
C PRO A 188 -14.12 9.85 1.04
N LEU A 189 -14.37 9.35 -0.18
CA LEU A 189 -13.93 8.03 -0.61
C LEU A 189 -13.00 8.15 -1.83
N VAL A 190 -11.85 7.49 -1.75
CA VAL A 190 -11.00 7.19 -2.89
C VAL A 190 -10.86 5.69 -3.05
N MET A 191 -10.65 5.27 -4.29
CA MET A 191 -10.38 3.87 -4.60
C MET A 191 -9.23 3.76 -5.60
N THR A 192 -8.33 2.82 -5.38
CA THR A 192 -7.34 2.44 -6.39
C THR A 192 -7.53 1.02 -6.89
N TRP A 193 -7.31 0.86 -8.19
CA TRP A 193 -7.14 -0.44 -8.84
C TRP A 193 -5.72 -0.53 -9.39
N ALA A 194 -4.89 -1.31 -8.71
CA ALA A 194 -3.50 -1.54 -9.06
C ALA A 194 -3.34 -2.80 -9.90
N TYR A 195 -2.74 -2.63 -11.06
CA TYR A 195 -2.44 -3.67 -12.04
C TYR A 195 -0.94 -3.91 -12.05
N LEU A 196 -0.54 -5.10 -11.63
CA LEU A 196 0.85 -5.52 -11.60
C LEU A 196 1.04 -6.67 -12.60
N ASP A 197 1.86 -6.45 -13.62
CA ASP A 197 2.19 -7.46 -14.63
C ASP A 197 3.70 -7.50 -14.94
N GLY A 198 4.12 -8.39 -15.84
CA GLY A 198 5.54 -8.53 -16.21
C GLY A 198 6.14 -7.30 -16.90
N THR A 199 5.32 -6.34 -17.34
CA THR A 199 5.75 -5.12 -18.03
C THR A 199 5.82 -3.90 -17.11
N GLY A 200 5.06 -3.91 -16.01
CA GLY A 200 5.14 -2.87 -15.01
C GLY A 200 3.89 -2.76 -14.14
N VAL A 201 3.68 -1.54 -13.64
CA VAL A 201 2.56 -1.21 -12.74
C VAL A 201 1.75 -0.08 -13.32
N THR A 202 0.44 -0.29 -13.41
CA THR A 202 -0.55 0.75 -13.70
C THR A 202 -1.54 0.84 -12.55
N VAL A 203 -1.85 2.06 -12.09
CA VAL A 203 -2.82 2.32 -11.02
C VAL A 203 -3.95 3.16 -11.59
N ASP A 204 -5.18 2.72 -11.46
CA ASP A 204 -6.35 3.57 -11.70
C ASP A 204 -6.77 4.19 -10.38
N LEU A 205 -6.73 5.51 -10.28
CA LEU A 205 -7.20 6.27 -9.13
C LEU A 205 -8.59 6.82 -9.42
N PHE A 206 -9.58 6.41 -8.63
CA PHE A 206 -10.96 6.87 -8.71
C PHE A 206 -11.26 7.82 -7.55
N ALA A 207 -11.75 9.02 -7.87
CA ALA A 207 -12.13 10.05 -6.91
C ALA A 207 -13.47 10.72 -7.29
N PRO A 208 -14.20 11.32 -6.34
CA PRO A 208 -15.43 12.07 -6.63
C PRO A 208 -15.18 13.28 -7.56
N ALA A 209 -16.12 13.53 -8.48
CA ALA A 209 -16.07 14.59 -9.50
C ALA A 209 -16.37 15.99 -8.93
N ASP A 210 -17.32 16.06 -8.00
CA ASP A 210 -17.62 17.23 -7.15
C ASP A 210 -16.44 17.66 -6.28
N GLY A 211 -15.38 16.84 -6.29
CA GLY A 211 -14.10 17.18 -5.71
C GLY A 211 -14.12 16.94 -4.21
N VAL A 212 -12.99 16.48 -3.74
CA VAL A 212 -12.55 16.79 -2.40
C VAL A 212 -11.64 18.00 -2.62
N GLU A 213 -11.86 19.13 -1.94
CA GLU A 213 -11.29 20.45 -2.28
C GLU A 213 -9.77 20.46 -2.55
N TRP A 214 -9.02 19.50 -2.02
CA TRP A 214 -7.57 19.32 -2.17
C TRP A 214 -7.12 18.56 -3.43
N LEU A 215 -7.99 17.85 -4.17
CA LEU A 215 -7.58 17.09 -5.37
C LEU A 215 -7.70 17.96 -6.63
N ARG A 216 -6.96 19.07 -6.70
CA ARG A 216 -7.14 20.11 -7.74
C ARG A 216 -6.36 19.90 -9.04
N GLY A 217 -5.61 18.80 -9.19
CA GLY A 217 -4.73 18.63 -10.35
C GLY A 217 -4.43 17.19 -10.75
N ALA A 218 -3.59 17.05 -11.76
CA ALA A 218 -3.05 15.76 -12.16
C ALA A 218 -2.11 15.23 -11.09
N VAL A 219 -2.43 14.06 -10.54
CA VAL A 219 -1.54 13.25 -9.70
C VAL A 219 -0.36 12.70 -10.52
N GLY A 220 0.85 13.01 -10.07
CA GLY A 220 2.09 12.56 -10.70
C GLY A 220 2.68 13.54 -11.71
N ALA A 221 3.81 13.15 -12.31
CA ALA A 221 4.45 13.92 -13.39
C ALA A 221 4.01 13.38 -14.76
N PRO A 222 4.00 14.21 -15.82
CA PRO A 222 3.80 13.73 -17.18
C PRO A 222 4.75 12.56 -17.48
N GLU A 223 4.24 11.49 -18.06
CA GLU A 223 5.10 10.43 -18.58
C GLU A 223 5.87 11.04 -19.76
N GLU A 224 7.17 11.30 -19.59
CA GLU A 224 8.03 11.63 -20.72
C GLU A 224 7.90 10.49 -21.74
N ALA A 225 7.70 10.83 -23.01
CA ALA A 225 7.49 9.84 -24.07
C ALA A 225 8.73 8.92 -24.17
N GLU A 226 8.69 7.77 -23.49
CA GLU A 226 9.72 6.75 -23.65
C GLU A 226 9.70 6.25 -25.11
N HIS A 227 10.88 6.27 -25.73
CA HIS A 227 11.14 5.71 -27.05
C HIS A 227 10.63 4.25 -27.13
N PRO A 228 10.12 3.80 -28.30
CA PRO A 228 9.45 2.52 -28.45
C PRO A 228 10.45 1.36 -28.45
N ALA A 229 10.89 0.93 -27.28
CA ALA A 229 11.76 -0.24 -27.14
C ALA A 229 11.32 -1.12 -25.97
N SER A 230 10.28 -1.94 -26.21
CA SER A 230 10.07 -3.30 -25.67
C SER A 230 8.60 -3.62 -25.43
N ALA A 231 7.82 -3.67 -26.52
CA ALA A 231 6.57 -4.43 -26.52
C ALA A 231 6.87 -5.87 -26.96
N LEU A 232 7.44 -6.69 -26.07
CA LEU A 232 7.41 -8.14 -26.25
C LEU A 232 5.94 -8.59 -26.12
N ARG A 233 5.29 -8.81 -27.27
CA ARG A 233 3.94 -9.36 -27.36
C ARG A 233 4.01 -10.85 -27.02
N LEU A 234 3.35 -11.28 -25.94
CA LEU A 234 3.11 -12.70 -25.71
C LEU A 234 2.19 -13.28 -26.81
N PRO A 235 2.35 -14.56 -27.19
CA PRO A 235 1.51 -15.21 -28.19
C PRO A 235 0.02 -15.19 -27.80
N PRO A 236 -0.92 -15.07 -28.75
CA PRO A 236 -2.36 -14.97 -28.49
C PRO A 236 -2.96 -16.13 -27.67
N ALA A 237 -2.39 -17.34 -27.77
CA ALA A 237 -2.90 -18.53 -27.09
C ALA A 237 -2.79 -18.44 -25.56
N GLU A 238 -1.74 -17.80 -25.02
CA GLU A 238 -1.61 -17.57 -23.58
C GLU A 238 -2.53 -16.46 -23.06
N GLN A 239 -2.97 -15.55 -23.95
CA GLN A 239 -3.84 -14.43 -23.59
C GLN A 239 -5.28 -14.85 -23.31
N VAL A 240 -5.74 -15.95 -23.92
CA VAL A 240 -7.11 -16.50 -23.71
C VAL A 240 -7.20 -17.23 -22.36
N ALA A 241 -6.19 -18.02 -22.00
CA ALA A 241 -6.14 -18.72 -20.72
C ALA A 241 -6.06 -17.77 -19.50
N LEU A 242 -5.43 -16.60 -19.65
CA LEU A 242 -5.34 -15.55 -18.63
C LEU A 242 -6.69 -14.91 -18.27
N ARG A 243 -7.62 -14.86 -19.23
CA ARG A 243 -8.91 -14.20 -19.06
C ARG A 243 -9.90 -15.08 -18.30
N GLU A 244 -9.86 -16.39 -18.54
CA GLU A 244 -10.79 -17.35 -17.93
C GLU A 244 -10.49 -17.69 -16.46
N VAL A 245 -9.24 -17.53 -16.00
CA VAL A 245 -8.88 -17.80 -14.60
C VAL A 245 -9.04 -16.57 -13.69
N ALA A 246 -8.82 -15.35 -14.21
CA ALA A 246 -8.97 -14.11 -13.46
C ALA A 246 -10.43 -13.74 -13.18
N ASP A 247 -11.34 -14.07 -14.11
CA ASP A 247 -12.79 -13.84 -13.98
C ASP A 247 -13.51 -14.94 -13.15
N ARG A 248 -12.79 -16.00 -12.75
CA ARG A 248 -13.34 -17.14 -11.97
C ARG A 248 -12.95 -17.15 -10.49
N VAL A 249 -12.29 -16.10 -9.99
CA VAL A 249 -12.09 -15.95 -8.54
C VAL A 249 -13.40 -15.42 -7.95
N PRO A 250 -14.14 -16.21 -7.15
CA PRO A 250 -15.33 -15.71 -6.47
C PRO A 250 -14.93 -14.52 -5.61
N ALA A 251 -15.79 -13.50 -5.55
CA ALA A 251 -15.68 -12.54 -4.45
C ALA A 251 -15.62 -13.32 -3.14
N PRO A 252 -14.78 -12.93 -2.16
CA PRO A 252 -14.81 -13.58 -0.85
C PRO A 252 -16.26 -13.58 -0.36
N ASP A 253 -16.69 -14.71 0.19
CA ASP A 253 -17.97 -14.76 0.90
C ASP A 253 -18.00 -13.60 1.89
N PRO A 254 -19.14 -12.89 2.00
CA PRO A 254 -19.30 -11.90 3.04
C PRO A 254 -18.96 -12.56 4.37
N VAL A 255 -17.97 -12.03 5.08
CA VAL A 255 -17.76 -12.36 6.50
C VAL A 255 -19.13 -12.23 7.16
N PRO A 256 -19.64 -13.25 7.86
CA PRO A 256 -20.96 -13.20 8.47
C PRO A 256 -21.06 -11.92 9.29
N ASP A 257 -22.12 -11.15 9.01
CA ASP A 257 -22.47 -10.00 9.81
C ASP A 257 -22.56 -10.49 11.27
N PRO A 258 -21.73 -9.98 12.21
CA PRO A 258 -21.86 -10.37 13.60
C PRO A 258 -23.30 -10.05 14.00
N GLY A 259 -24.06 -11.10 14.35
CA GLY A 259 -25.48 -10.99 14.68
C GLY A 259 -25.74 -9.88 15.69
N PRO A 260 -26.98 -9.37 15.77
CA PRO A 260 -27.30 -8.20 16.58
C PRO A 260 -26.93 -8.46 18.04
N GLU A 261 -25.81 -7.90 18.47
CA GLU A 261 -25.44 -7.87 19.87
C GLU A 261 -26.33 -6.88 20.63
N PRO A 262 -26.58 -7.11 21.94
CA PRO A 262 -27.42 -6.24 22.74
C PRO A 262 -26.92 -4.79 22.73
N GLU A 263 -27.82 -3.85 22.47
CA GLU A 263 -27.60 -2.40 22.48
C GLU A 263 -27.30 -1.89 23.90
N ALA A 264 -26.10 -2.18 24.43
CA ALA A 264 -25.54 -1.37 25.49
C ALA A 264 -25.09 -0.02 24.89
N HIS A 265 -25.22 1.07 25.64
CA HIS A 265 -24.87 2.44 25.25
C HIS A 265 -23.45 2.54 24.65
N ARG A 266 -23.35 2.38 23.32
CA ARG A 266 -22.11 2.48 22.56
C ARG A 266 -21.98 3.91 22.02
N PRO A 267 -20.81 4.57 22.19
CA PRO A 267 -20.58 5.89 21.62
C PRO A 267 -20.71 5.85 20.09
N HIS A 268 -21.48 6.78 19.54
CA HIS A 268 -21.71 6.89 18.10
C HIS A 268 -20.43 7.35 17.38
N PRO A 269 -20.01 6.75 16.23
CA PRO A 269 -18.85 7.19 15.43
C PRO A 269 -18.89 8.68 15.09
N ASP A 270 -20.07 9.22 14.77
CA ASP A 270 -20.27 10.65 14.45
C ASP A 270 -19.98 11.61 15.62
N ARG A 271 -19.60 11.10 16.81
CA ARG A 271 -19.13 11.91 17.95
C ARG A 271 -17.63 11.83 18.17
N LEU A 272 -16.90 10.97 17.47
CA LEU A 272 -15.45 10.92 17.57
C LEU A 272 -14.86 12.00 16.66
N SER A 273 -14.14 12.93 17.26
CA SER A 273 -13.43 13.95 16.49
C SER A 273 -12.35 13.30 15.62
N PRO A 274 -12.00 13.89 14.46
CA PRO A 274 -10.85 13.47 13.66
C PRO A 274 -9.57 13.30 14.48
N LEU A 275 -9.35 14.20 15.45
CA LEU A 275 -8.23 14.14 16.39
C LEU A 275 -8.24 12.87 17.26
N SER A 276 -9.40 12.50 17.82
CA SER A 276 -9.51 11.29 18.62
C SER A 276 -9.23 10.02 17.82
N LEU A 277 -9.68 9.97 16.56
CA LEU A 277 -9.39 8.85 15.67
C LEU A 277 -7.90 8.79 15.28
N PHE A 278 -7.27 9.95 15.10
CA PHE A 278 -5.84 10.09 14.84
C PHE A 278 -4.98 9.62 16.02
N GLU A 279 -5.34 9.98 17.25
CA GLU A 279 -4.66 9.54 18.48
C GLU A 279 -4.73 8.01 18.65
N VAL A 280 -5.90 7.42 18.39
CA VAL A 280 -6.09 5.95 18.43
C VAL A 280 -5.22 5.26 17.37
N GLY A 281 -5.23 5.76 16.12
CA GLY A 281 -4.41 5.22 15.04
C GLY A 281 -2.91 5.28 15.36
N THR A 282 -2.44 6.43 15.85
CA THR A 282 -1.04 6.64 16.25
C THR A 282 -0.64 5.72 17.40
N SER A 283 -1.51 5.54 18.39
CA SER A 283 -1.28 4.65 19.53
C SER A 283 -1.20 3.18 19.08
N ALA A 284 -2.06 2.76 18.15
CA ALA A 284 -2.03 1.41 17.58
C ALA A 284 -0.73 1.15 16.81
N LEU A 285 -0.26 2.11 16.01
CA LEU A 285 1.02 2.01 15.30
C LEU A 285 2.19 1.83 16.27
N ARG A 286 2.26 2.66 17.33
CA ARG A 286 3.30 2.54 18.37
C ARG A 286 3.28 1.19 19.06
N ALA A 287 2.09 0.66 19.36
CA ALA A 287 1.95 -0.66 19.95
C ALA A 287 2.50 -1.77 19.04
N VAL A 288 2.32 -1.65 17.72
CA VAL A 288 2.92 -2.58 16.74
C VAL A 288 4.45 -2.45 16.74
N GLU A 289 4.99 -1.23 16.72
CA GLU A 289 6.45 -0.99 16.78
C GLU A 289 7.08 -1.59 18.04
N GLU A 290 6.44 -1.43 19.20
CA GLU A 290 6.87 -2.00 20.47
C GLU A 290 6.88 -3.54 20.40
N GLN A 291 5.79 -4.16 19.95
CA GLN A 291 5.70 -5.62 19.81
C GLN A 291 6.76 -6.19 18.86
N LEU A 292 7.06 -5.47 17.78
CA LEU A 292 8.14 -5.82 16.86
C LEU A 292 9.50 -5.70 17.55
N ALA A 293 9.78 -4.59 18.23
CA ALA A 293 11.06 -4.34 18.89
C ALA A 293 11.38 -5.37 19.99
N GLU A 294 10.36 -5.88 20.69
CA GLU A 294 10.49 -6.93 21.71
C GLU A 294 11.04 -8.24 21.15
N THR A 295 10.72 -8.57 19.90
CA THR A 295 11.11 -9.85 19.26
C THR A 295 12.15 -9.68 18.16
N ALA A 296 12.50 -8.45 17.79
CA ALA A 296 13.53 -8.15 16.81
C ALA A 296 14.93 -8.47 17.36
N PRO A 297 15.81 -9.13 16.58
CA PRO A 297 17.19 -9.38 17.00
C PRO A 297 17.96 -8.06 17.13
N VAL A 298 18.99 -8.01 17.98
CA VAL A 298 19.87 -6.84 18.09
C VAL A 298 20.66 -6.70 16.79
N ALA A 299 20.63 -5.50 16.18
CA ALA A 299 21.44 -5.22 15.00
C ALA A 299 22.85 -4.77 15.44
N PRO A 300 23.91 -5.10 14.67
CA PRO A 300 25.27 -4.73 15.00
C PRO A 300 25.63 -3.28 14.64
N VAL A 301 24.66 -2.45 14.24
CA VAL A 301 24.90 -1.11 13.70
C VAL A 301 23.97 -0.06 14.30
N ARG A 302 24.37 1.20 14.14
CA ARG A 302 23.49 2.36 14.32
C ARG A 302 22.98 2.83 12.97
N LEU A 303 21.75 3.31 12.96
CA LEU A 303 21.10 3.90 11.79
C LEU A 303 20.67 5.31 12.16
N ALA A 304 21.17 6.33 11.47
CA ALA A 304 20.86 7.74 11.77
C ALA A 304 21.09 8.10 13.24
N GLY A 305 22.24 7.70 13.78
CA GLY A 305 22.64 7.94 15.16
C GLY A 305 21.86 7.15 16.20
N ARG A 306 21.00 6.20 15.82
CA ARG A 306 20.13 5.45 16.76
C ARG A 306 20.49 3.98 16.77
N THR A 307 20.32 3.32 17.92
CA THR A 307 20.55 1.87 18.00
C THR A 307 19.43 1.17 17.23
N ALA A 308 19.79 0.22 16.38
CA ALA A 308 18.81 -0.54 15.62
C ALA A 308 18.64 -1.97 16.17
N ARG A 309 17.43 -2.48 16.03
CA ARG A 309 17.10 -3.91 16.07
C ARG A 309 16.56 -4.32 14.72
N GLY A 310 16.70 -5.59 14.37
CA GLY A 310 16.27 -6.14 13.10
C GLY A 310 17.41 -6.82 12.36
N ARG A 311 17.11 -7.28 11.16
CA ARG A 311 18.04 -8.00 10.29
C ARG A 311 17.65 -7.87 8.83
N TRP A 312 18.66 -7.86 7.99
CA TRP A 312 18.49 -8.20 6.59
C TRP A 312 18.19 -9.68 6.45
N VAL A 313 17.31 -10.00 5.53
CA VAL A 313 16.98 -11.37 5.14
C VAL A 313 16.96 -11.49 3.63
N PRO A 314 17.39 -12.62 3.07
CA PRO A 314 17.33 -12.82 1.64
C PRO A 314 15.87 -12.84 1.19
N VAL A 315 15.57 -12.12 0.10
CA VAL A 315 14.24 -12.05 -0.50
C VAL A 315 13.78 -13.45 -0.93
N ASP A 316 14.67 -14.22 -1.53
CA ASP A 316 14.43 -15.62 -1.87
C ASP A 316 15.12 -16.55 -0.86
N PRO A 317 14.36 -17.26 0.00
CA PRO A 317 14.94 -18.20 0.96
C PRO A 317 15.62 -19.41 0.33
N VAL A 318 15.28 -19.77 -0.91
CA VAL A 318 15.75 -20.99 -1.56
C VAL A 318 17.08 -20.74 -2.27
N THR A 319 17.14 -19.68 -3.08
CA THR A 319 18.33 -19.41 -3.91
C THR A 319 19.25 -18.37 -3.31
N GLY A 320 18.77 -17.51 -2.40
CA GLY A 320 19.53 -16.40 -1.83
C GLY A 320 19.86 -15.26 -2.80
N ALA A 321 19.86 -15.51 -4.11
CA ALA A 321 20.44 -14.65 -5.16
C ALA A 321 19.51 -13.53 -5.68
N ARG A 322 18.67 -12.96 -4.82
CA ARG A 322 17.61 -12.02 -5.24
C ARG A 322 17.55 -10.75 -4.40
N GLY A 323 18.68 -10.44 -3.77
CA GLY A 323 18.79 -9.32 -2.88
C GLY A 323 18.22 -9.61 -1.49
N SER A 324 18.26 -8.58 -0.67
CA SER A 324 17.84 -8.65 0.73
C SER A 324 16.80 -7.59 1.05
N VAL A 325 15.92 -7.91 1.99
CA VAL A 325 14.97 -6.97 2.61
C VAL A 325 15.31 -6.79 4.07
N LEU A 326 15.22 -5.56 4.56
CA LEU A 326 15.39 -5.17 5.94
C LEU A 326 14.06 -4.69 6.52
N LEU A 327 13.75 -5.17 7.73
CA LEU A 327 12.87 -4.49 8.66
C LEU A 327 13.72 -4.17 9.90
N ALA A 328 13.92 -2.89 10.19
CA ALA A 328 14.65 -2.44 11.36
C ALA A 328 13.79 -1.52 12.23
N LEU A 329 14.03 -1.59 13.55
CA LEU A 329 13.34 -0.85 14.59
C LEU A 329 14.39 -0.08 15.38
N LEU A 330 14.28 1.24 15.39
CA LEU A 330 15.14 2.15 16.14
C LEU A 330 14.71 2.18 17.62
N ASP A 331 15.67 2.39 18.51
CA ASP A 331 15.42 2.63 19.92
C ASP A 331 14.58 3.89 20.14
N GLU A 332 14.85 4.95 19.38
CA GLU A 332 14.10 6.21 19.40
C GLU A 332 13.47 6.54 18.03
N PRO A 333 12.31 7.20 17.99
CA PRO A 333 11.69 7.60 16.73
C PRO A 333 12.51 8.68 16.01
N LEU A 334 12.50 8.63 14.68
CA LEU A 334 12.91 9.72 13.79
C LEU A 334 11.73 10.71 13.65
N PRO A 335 11.93 12.01 13.93
CA PRO A 335 11.02 13.06 13.49
C PRO A 335 10.79 12.98 11.97
N ALA A 336 9.58 13.32 11.51
CA ALA A 336 9.17 13.14 10.11
C ALA A 336 10.13 13.77 9.08
N ASP A 337 10.58 15.00 9.36
CA ASP A 337 11.52 15.72 8.49
C ASP A 337 12.90 15.04 8.47
N GLU A 338 13.36 14.57 9.62
CA GLU A 338 14.63 13.84 9.75
C GLU A 338 14.54 12.47 9.05
N ALA A 339 13.42 11.76 9.17
CA ALA A 339 13.19 10.46 8.55
C ALA A 339 13.22 10.59 7.02
N SER A 340 12.54 11.59 6.48
CA SER A 340 12.50 11.89 5.05
C SER A 340 13.88 12.26 4.50
N ALA A 341 14.59 13.16 5.20
CA ALA A 341 15.95 13.59 4.84
C ALA A 341 16.95 12.42 4.91
N THR A 342 16.86 11.60 5.96
CA THR A 342 17.71 10.42 6.16
C THR A 342 17.47 9.36 5.09
N ALA A 343 16.21 9.03 4.79
CA ALA A 343 15.89 8.08 3.73
C ALA A 343 16.32 8.61 2.35
N HIS A 344 16.19 9.92 2.11
CA HIS A 344 16.73 10.55 0.89
C HIS A 344 18.25 10.41 0.82
N ARG A 345 18.96 10.74 1.90
CA ARG A 345 20.42 10.61 1.99
C ARG A 345 20.89 9.19 1.69
N TRP A 346 20.30 8.18 2.34
CA TRP A 346 20.64 6.77 2.08
C TRP A 346 20.43 6.39 0.61
N ARG A 347 19.31 6.79 -0.01
CA ARG A 347 19.07 6.53 -1.45
C ARG A 347 20.09 7.25 -2.34
N SER A 348 20.43 8.50 -2.03
CA SER A 348 21.30 9.34 -2.86
C SER A 348 22.76 8.91 -2.81
N ARG A 349 23.26 8.41 -1.66
CA ARG A 349 24.63 7.85 -1.54
C ARG A 349 24.89 6.75 -2.58
N HIS A 350 23.87 5.94 -2.86
CA HIS A 350 23.98 4.76 -3.72
C HIS A 350 23.51 5.00 -5.17
N ARG A 351 23.20 6.26 -5.53
CA ARG A 351 22.86 6.67 -6.90
C ARG A 351 24.03 7.31 -7.66
N ALA A 352 25.03 7.83 -6.95
CA ALA A 352 26.10 8.62 -7.55
C ALA A 352 27.40 7.81 -7.73
N GLY A 353 27.54 7.16 -8.88
CA GLY A 353 28.82 6.97 -9.59
C GLY A 353 30.07 6.56 -8.79
N ASP A 354 30.01 5.54 -7.93
CA ASP A 354 31.22 4.87 -7.42
C ASP A 354 31.34 3.50 -8.10
N ASP A 355 32.32 3.35 -9.00
CA ASP A 355 32.55 2.15 -9.85
C ASP A 355 32.77 0.85 -9.04
N ARG A 356 32.91 0.94 -7.72
CA ARG A 356 33.03 -0.22 -6.83
C ARG A 356 31.68 -0.82 -6.40
N PHE A 357 30.59 -0.07 -6.57
CA PHE A 357 29.23 -0.50 -6.26
C PHE A 357 28.36 -0.31 -7.50
N ALA A 358 28.51 -1.23 -8.46
CA ALA A 358 27.74 -1.23 -9.69
C ALA A 358 26.24 -1.09 -9.39
N ALA A 359 25.64 -0.04 -9.99
CA ALA A 359 24.26 0.40 -9.87
C ALA A 359 23.26 -0.73 -9.53
N GLY A 360 22.61 -0.61 -8.37
CA GLY A 360 21.77 -1.64 -7.77
C GLY A 360 20.64 -1.14 -6.88
N ASP A 361 20.31 0.16 -6.97
CA ASP A 361 19.25 0.94 -6.31
C ASP A 361 18.66 0.37 -5.01
N LEU A 362 19.26 0.78 -3.87
CA LEU A 362 18.66 0.68 -2.55
C LEU A 362 17.31 1.44 -2.52
N ALA A 363 16.22 0.73 -2.31
CA ALA A 363 14.94 1.34 -1.93
C ALA A 363 14.84 1.33 -0.41
N VAL A 364 14.75 2.50 0.23
CA VAL A 364 14.63 2.59 1.69
C VAL A 364 13.60 3.64 2.07
N THR A 365 12.87 3.41 3.15
CA THR A 365 11.98 4.36 3.80
C THR A 365 12.15 4.29 5.32
N ALA A 366 11.81 5.37 6.01
CA ALA A 366 11.89 5.46 7.46
C ALA A 366 10.70 6.27 7.98
N HIS A 367 10.01 5.74 8.99
CA HIS A 367 8.85 6.35 9.63
C HIS A 367 8.83 6.00 11.10
N GLY A 368 8.77 7.02 11.98
CA GLY A 368 8.81 6.80 13.41
C GLY A 368 10.04 5.99 13.81
N ARG A 369 9.84 4.81 14.39
CA ARG A 369 10.95 3.91 14.76
C ARG A 369 11.30 2.92 13.67
N THR A 370 10.54 2.86 12.60
CA THR A 370 10.63 1.77 11.63
C THR A 370 11.43 2.18 10.41
N VAL A 371 12.40 1.37 10.01
CA VAL A 371 13.15 1.48 8.77
C VAL A 371 12.90 0.23 7.94
N VAL A 372 12.48 0.42 6.68
CA VAL A 372 12.31 -0.68 5.72
C VAL A 372 13.22 -0.41 4.54
N ALA A 373 14.01 -1.41 4.15
CA ALA A 373 14.87 -1.31 2.98
C ALA A 373 14.82 -2.56 2.13
N LEU A 374 15.04 -2.39 0.83
CA LEU A 374 15.19 -3.43 -0.17
C LEU A 374 16.47 -3.14 -0.93
N ALA A 375 17.37 -4.12 -0.99
CA ALA A 375 18.64 -4.05 -1.69
C ALA A 375 18.66 -5.18 -2.75
N PRO A 376 18.09 -4.95 -3.95
CA PRO A 376 17.92 -5.99 -4.97
C PRO A 376 19.22 -6.60 -5.49
N ALA A 377 20.33 -5.84 -5.41
CA ALA A 377 21.65 -6.25 -5.87
C ALA A 377 22.55 -6.81 -4.76
N HIS A 378 22.06 -6.91 -3.52
CA HIS A 378 22.88 -7.30 -2.37
C HIS A 378 22.26 -8.47 -1.62
N ASP A 379 22.98 -9.58 -1.60
CA ASP A 379 22.63 -10.73 -0.79
C ASP A 379 23.26 -10.62 0.61
N GLY A 380 22.72 -11.34 1.59
CA GLY A 380 23.25 -11.35 2.95
C GLY A 380 22.79 -10.17 3.81
N GLN A 381 23.71 -9.57 4.57
CA GLN A 381 23.40 -8.47 5.50
C GLN A 381 24.16 -7.17 5.17
N PRO A 382 23.72 -6.44 4.13
CA PRO A 382 24.43 -5.26 3.63
C PRO A 382 24.18 -4.03 4.52
N TRP A 383 24.61 -4.08 5.77
CA TRP A 383 24.44 -3.00 6.74
C TRP A 383 25.20 -1.74 6.36
N GLU A 384 26.30 -1.86 5.62
CA GLU A 384 27.08 -0.75 5.06
C GLU A 384 26.24 0.19 4.18
N LEU A 385 25.12 -0.28 3.64
CA LEU A 385 24.23 0.55 2.83
C LEU A 385 23.50 1.62 3.66
N LEU A 386 23.29 1.37 4.96
CA LEU A 386 22.47 2.20 5.84
C LEU A 386 23.21 2.72 7.08
N ALA A 387 24.33 2.09 7.45
CA ALA A 387 25.16 2.52 8.54
C ALA A 387 25.63 3.98 8.36
N ASP A 388 25.88 4.64 9.48
CA ASP A 388 26.41 6.00 9.53
C ASP A 388 27.91 6.06 9.25
#